data_AF-A0A4P7ZWW9-F1
#
_entry.id   AF-A0A4P7ZWW9-F1
#
_cell.length_a   1.000
_cell.length_b   1.000
_cell.length_c   1.000
_cell.angle_alpha   90.00
_cell.angle_beta   90.00
_cell.angle_gamma   90.00
#
_symmetry.space_group_name_H-M   'P 1'
#
loop_
_entity.id
_entity.type
_entity.pdbx_description
1 polymer ?
#
loop_
_entity_poly.entity_id
_entity_poly.type
_entity_poly.pdbx_seq_one_letter_code
_entity_poly.pdbx_strand_id
1 'polypeptide(L)'
;MAELAAYVSEHYASPLKMADLASHCHVSVRTLQNLCHAHCGEAPLKALRRFRLQKLHAQLLARPWTPLRQHYLNCGLTGSLADRDLFLEMYGCTVREHQDGCRYKSSTAAAASALPQSA
;
A
#
# COMPACT_ATOMS: atom_id res chain seq x y z
N MET A 1 10.92 16.94 3.13
CA MET A 1 9.96 15.84 3.40
C MET A 1 9.18 15.43 2.15
N ALA A 2 8.76 16.35 1.27
CA ALA A 2 8.04 16.01 0.04
C ALA A 2 8.84 15.11 -0.94
N GLU A 3 10.13 15.39 -1.13
CA GLU A 3 11.01 14.56 -2.00
C GLU A 3 11.22 13.15 -1.44
N LEU A 4 11.38 13.00 -0.11
CA LEU A 4 11.47 11.69 0.52
C LEU A 4 10.18 10.88 0.30
N ALA A 5 9.01 11.52 0.43
CA ALA A 5 7.74 10.88 0.17
C ALA A 5 7.57 10.48 -1.30
N ALA A 6 8.03 11.32 -2.24
CA ALA A 6 8.01 11.04 -3.67
C ALA A 6 8.93 9.84 -4.01
N TYR A 7 10.17 9.84 -3.54
CA TYR A 7 11.12 8.75 -3.77
C TYR A 7 10.68 7.44 -3.11
N VAL A 8 10.16 7.50 -1.89
CA VAL A 8 9.50 6.35 -1.24
C VAL A 8 8.33 5.89 -2.10
N SER A 9 7.51 6.79 -2.65
CA SER A 9 6.37 6.43 -3.49
C SER A 9 6.72 5.88 -4.88
N GLU A 10 7.93 6.14 -5.38
CA GLU A 10 8.45 5.53 -6.61
C GLU A 10 9.11 4.17 -6.32
N HIS A 11 9.84 4.04 -5.21
CA HIS A 11 10.64 2.86 -4.89
C HIS A 11 9.99 1.92 -3.86
N TYR A 12 8.77 2.20 -3.38
CA TYR A 12 8.10 1.41 -2.31
C TYR A 12 7.97 -0.07 -2.63
N ALA A 13 7.86 -0.44 -3.92
CA ALA A 13 7.70 -1.82 -4.36
C ALA A 13 8.99 -2.66 -4.28
N SER A 14 10.17 -2.02 -4.23
CA SER A 14 11.47 -2.68 -4.14
C SER A 14 11.94 -2.77 -2.67
N PRO A 15 12.96 -3.59 -2.34
CA PRO A 15 13.57 -3.57 -1.01
C PRO A 15 14.27 -2.23 -0.78
N LEU A 16 13.51 -1.23 -0.34
CA LEU A 16 14.00 0.06 0.12
C LEU A 16 14.90 -0.15 1.34
N LYS A 17 16.21 -0.09 1.10
CA LYS A 17 17.20 -0.01 2.16
C LYS A 17 17.23 1.43 2.66
N MET A 18 17.22 1.62 3.98
CA MET A 18 17.34 2.96 4.58
C MET A 18 18.59 3.72 4.10
N ALA A 19 19.65 2.99 3.71
CA ALA A 19 20.85 3.54 3.09
C ALA A 19 20.57 4.27 1.77
N ASP A 20 19.67 3.75 0.95
CA ASP A 20 19.31 4.33 -0.35
C ASP A 20 18.55 5.65 -0.17
N LEU A 21 17.60 5.67 0.77
CA LEU A 21 16.85 6.86 1.17
C LEU A 21 17.73 7.94 1.80
N ALA A 22 18.67 7.53 2.64
CA ALA A 22 19.68 8.42 3.22
C ALA A 22 20.57 9.05 2.14
N SER A 23 21.04 8.25 1.19
CA SER A 23 21.85 8.73 0.07
C SER A 23 21.07 9.71 -0.79
N HIS A 24 19.79 9.44 -1.08
CA HIS A 24 18.93 10.32 -1.87
C HIS A 24 18.63 11.65 -1.17
N CYS A 25 18.46 11.64 0.15
CA CYS A 25 18.28 12.85 0.94
C CYS A 25 19.60 13.54 1.36
N HIS A 26 20.77 13.06 0.91
CA HIS A 26 22.09 13.53 1.35
C HIS A 26 22.26 13.59 2.90
N VAL A 27 21.63 12.66 3.61
CA VAL A 27 21.73 12.56 5.08
C VAL A 27 22.23 11.18 5.47
N SER A 28 22.89 11.05 6.63
CA SER A 28 23.22 9.73 7.15
C SER A 28 21.96 8.95 7.52
N VAL A 29 22.03 7.61 7.43
CA VAL A 29 20.94 6.71 7.85
C VAL A 29 20.48 7.02 9.27
N ARG A 30 21.41 7.34 10.17
CA ARG A 30 21.13 7.71 11.56
C ARG A 30 20.32 9.01 11.66
N THR A 31 20.66 10.02 10.85
CA THR A 31 19.96 11.31 10.79
C THR A 31 18.57 11.15 10.18
N LEU A 32 18.44 10.33 9.12
CA LEU A 32 17.14 9.99 8.53
C LEU A 32 16.25 9.24 9.53
N GLN A 33 16.82 8.29 10.28
CA GLN A 33 16.10 7.58 11.34
C GLN A 33 15.67 8.52 12.46
N ASN A 34 16.55 9.43 12.92
CA ASN A 34 16.21 10.42 13.95
C ASN A 34 15.15 11.41 13.47
N LEU A 35 15.23 11.86 12.21
CA LEU A 35 14.22 12.72 11.59
C LEU A 35 12.89 11.99 11.48
N CYS A 36 12.87 10.74 11.02
CA CYS A 36 11.65 9.93 11.00
C CYS A 36 11.09 9.72 12.41
N HIS A 37 11.94 9.47 13.41
CA HIS A 37 11.50 9.28 14.78
C HIS A 37 10.92 10.58 15.37
N ALA A 38 11.58 11.71 15.11
CA ALA A 38 11.17 13.03 15.59
C ALA A 38 9.91 13.57 14.89
N HIS A 39 9.74 13.30 13.59
CA HIS A 39 8.59 13.79 12.81
C HIS A 39 7.41 12.82 12.79
N CYS A 40 7.65 11.51 12.82
CA CYS A 40 6.60 10.51 12.67
C CYS A 40 6.14 9.92 14.01
N GLY A 41 6.91 10.09 15.09
CA GLY A 41 6.62 9.51 16.42
C GLY A 41 6.55 7.98 16.44
N GLU A 42 6.82 7.34 15.30
CA GLU A 42 6.63 5.91 15.04
C GLU A 42 7.79 5.39 14.21
N ALA A 43 8.05 4.08 14.28
CA ALA A 43 9.16 3.48 13.56
C ALA A 43 9.02 3.73 12.04
N PRO A 44 10.08 4.18 11.34
CA PRO A 44 10.04 4.50 9.90
C PRO A 44 9.52 3.35 9.03
N LEU A 45 9.77 2.10 9.45
CA LEU A 45 9.27 0.91 8.79
C LEU A 45 7.75 0.74 8.93
N LYS A 46 7.14 1.15 10.05
CA LYS A 46 5.69 1.11 10.25
C LYS A 46 4.99 2.14 9.38
N ALA A 47 5.55 3.36 9.29
CA ALA A 47 5.06 4.40 8.39
C ALA A 47 5.15 3.98 6.91
N LEU A 48 6.28 3.39 6.50
CA LEU A 48 6.45 2.85 5.16
C LEU A 48 5.45 1.72 4.88
N ARG A 49 5.27 0.79 5.83
CA ARG A 49 4.31 -0.31 5.69
C ARG A 49 2.88 0.21 5.55
N ARG A 50 2.49 1.23 6.32
CA ARG A 50 1.20 1.92 6.21
C ARG A 50 0.99 2.50 4.82
N PHE A 51 2.00 3.17 4.26
CA PHE A 51 1.94 3.71 2.90
C PHE A 51 1.82 2.60 1.84
N ARG A 52 2.58 1.52 1.97
CA ARG A 52 2.48 0.34 1.08
C ARG A 52 1.08 -0.28 1.11
N LEU A 53 0.44 -0.36 2.28
CA LEU A 53 -0.92 -0.87 2.44
C LEU A 53 -1.98 0.06 1.85
N GLN A 54 -1.78 1.38 1.88
CA GLN A 54 -2.63 2.33 1.15
C GLN A 54 -2.57 2.11 -0.37
N LYS A 55 -1.36 1.89 -0.91
CA LYS A 55 -1.19 1.54 -2.33
C LYS A 55 -1.82 0.20 -2.67
N LEU A 56 -1.69 -0.80 -1.79
CA LEU A 56 -2.34 -2.11 -1.93
C LEU A 56 -3.86 -1.96 -2.03
N HIS A 57 -4.47 -1.19 -1.13
CA HIS A 57 -5.90 -0.88 -1.16
C HIS A 57 -6.30 -0.26 -2.51
N ALA A 58 -5.58 0.77 -2.97
CA ALA A 58 -5.87 1.41 -4.26
C ALA A 58 -5.78 0.42 -5.44
N GLN A 59 -4.82 -0.52 -5.42
CA GLN A 59 -4.75 -1.56 -6.45
C GLN A 59 -5.89 -2.57 -6.37
N LEU A 60 -6.35 -2.92 -5.17
CA LEU A 60 -7.50 -3.83 -4.99
C LEU A 60 -8.79 -3.20 -5.53
N LEU A 61 -8.98 -1.90 -5.32
CA LEU A 61 -10.11 -1.17 -5.92
C LEU A 61 -10.02 -1.13 -7.45
N ALA A 62 -8.84 -0.85 -7.99
CA ALA A 62 -8.65 -0.70 -9.43
C ALA A 62 -8.65 -2.03 -10.19
N ARG A 63 -8.09 -3.10 -9.60
CA ARG A 63 -7.89 -4.41 -10.24
C ARG A 63 -8.18 -5.56 -9.26
N PRO A 64 -9.44 -5.72 -8.82
CA PRO A 64 -9.78 -6.71 -7.80
C PRO A 64 -9.57 -8.16 -8.26
N TRP A 65 -9.50 -8.41 -9.57
CA TRP A 65 -9.30 -9.74 -10.17
C TRP A 65 -7.83 -10.21 -10.15
N THR A 66 -6.88 -9.31 -9.95
CA THR A 66 -5.46 -9.68 -9.84
C THR A 66 -5.22 -10.52 -8.57
N PRO A 67 -4.39 -11.57 -8.61
CA PRO A 67 -4.14 -12.40 -7.43
C PRO A 67 -3.48 -11.59 -6.31
N LEU A 68 -3.91 -11.81 -5.06
CA LEU A 68 -3.39 -11.15 -3.85
C LEU A 68 -1.85 -11.14 -3.79
N ARG A 69 -1.23 -12.28 -4.11
CA ARG A 69 0.24 -12.40 -4.15
C ARG A 69 0.88 -11.35 -5.07
N GLN A 70 0.27 -11.08 -6.23
CA GLN A 70 0.78 -10.10 -7.18
C GLN A 70 0.55 -8.66 -6.71
N HIS A 71 -0.56 -8.38 -6.01
CA HIS A 71 -0.74 -7.08 -5.36
C HIS A 71 0.30 -6.82 -4.27
N TYR A 72 0.60 -7.83 -3.45
CA TYR A 72 1.65 -7.75 -2.44
C TYR A 72 3.02 -7.47 -3.08
N LEU A 73 3.37 -8.23 -4.12
CA LEU A 73 4.62 -8.02 -4.87
C LEU A 73 4.70 -6.61 -5.49
N ASN A 74 3.63 -6.15 -6.15
CA ASN A 74 3.56 -4.79 -6.72
C ASN A 74 3.69 -3.68 -5.67
N CYS A 75 3.39 -3.98 -4.41
CA CYS A 75 3.50 -3.04 -3.30
C CYS A 75 4.75 -3.24 -2.44
N GLY A 76 5.64 -4.19 -2.80
CA GLY A 76 6.84 -4.50 -2.01
C GLY A 76 6.52 -5.09 -0.64
N LEU A 77 5.38 -5.76 -0.53
CA LEU A 77 4.91 -6.44 0.67
C LEU A 77 5.08 -7.95 0.50
N THR A 78 5.35 -8.63 1.60
CA THR A 78 5.48 -10.09 1.63
C THR A 78 4.17 -10.79 2.00
N GLY A 79 3.17 -10.03 2.47
CA GLY A 79 1.91 -10.59 2.97
C GLY A 79 2.08 -11.23 4.35
N SER A 80 3.04 -10.75 5.14
CA SER A 80 3.33 -11.24 6.48
C SER A 80 2.17 -10.91 7.44
N LEU A 81 2.11 -11.61 8.58
CA LEU A 81 1.07 -11.36 9.59
C LEU A 81 1.01 -9.88 10.02
N ALA A 82 2.16 -9.24 10.19
CA ALA A 82 2.23 -7.82 10.52
C ALA A 82 1.68 -6.88 9.43
N ASP A 83 1.70 -7.28 8.15
CA ASP A 83 1.07 -6.50 7.07
C ASP A 83 -0.46 -6.64 7.13
N ARG A 84 -0.94 -7.86 7.42
CA ARG A 84 -2.37 -8.19 7.48
C ARG A 84 -3.03 -7.60 8.72
N ASP A 85 -2.35 -7.65 9.85
CA ASP A 85 -2.75 -7.04 11.11
C ASP A 85 -2.86 -5.52 10.99
N LEU A 86 -1.83 -4.87 10.45
CA LEU A 86 -1.87 -3.43 10.20
C LEU A 86 -2.96 -3.04 9.20
N PHE A 87 -3.22 -3.87 8.17
CA PHE A 87 -4.33 -3.61 7.25
C PHE A 87 -5.70 -3.73 7.94
N LEU A 88 -5.86 -4.75 8.80
CA LEU A 88 -7.07 -4.93 9.59
C LEU A 88 -7.28 -3.74 10.54
N GLU A 89 -6.23 -3.29 11.22
CA GLU A 89 -6.26 -2.11 12.09
C GLU A 89 -6.65 -0.84 11.31
N MET A 90 -6.17 -0.69 10.07
CA MET A 90 -6.45 0.47 9.24
C MET A 90 -7.85 0.50 8.61
N TYR A 91 -8.37 -0.65 8.17
CA TYR A 91 -9.58 -0.73 7.33
C TYR A 91 -10.70 -1.58 7.92
N GLY A 92 -10.49 -2.21 9.08
CA GLY A 92 -11.48 -3.04 9.77
C GLY A 92 -11.83 -4.37 9.09
N CYS A 93 -11.16 -4.73 8.00
CA CYS A 93 -11.43 -5.95 7.22
C CYS A 93 -10.13 -6.52 6.67
N THR A 94 -10.10 -7.84 6.41
CA THR A 94 -8.87 -8.44 5.86
C THR A 94 -8.69 -8.06 4.39
N VAL A 95 -7.44 -8.08 3.92
CA VAL A 95 -7.11 -7.80 2.51
C VAL A 95 -7.93 -8.66 1.53
N ARG A 96 -8.21 -9.92 1.91
CA ARG A 96 -8.98 -10.85 1.09
C ARG A 96 -10.47 -10.51 1.07
N GLU A 97 -11.06 -10.20 2.22
CA GLU A 97 -12.45 -9.74 2.28
C GLU A 97 -12.64 -8.44 1.51
N HIS A 98 -11.69 -7.51 1.64
CA HIS A 98 -11.70 -6.28 0.87
C HIS A 98 -11.64 -6.55 -0.64
N GLN A 99 -10.78 -7.46 -1.08
CA GLN A 99 -10.71 -7.88 -2.48
C GLN A 99 -12.04 -8.47 -2.97
N ASP A 100 -12.64 -9.37 -2.19
CA ASP A 100 -13.89 -10.02 -2.54
C ASP A 100 -15.04 -9.02 -2.63
N GLY A 101 -15.15 -8.10 -1.67
CA GLY A 101 -16.11 -6.99 -1.71
C GLY A 101 -15.92 -6.10 -2.94
N CYS A 102 -14.68 -5.85 -3.35
CA CYS A 102 -14.38 -5.10 -4.58
C CYS A 102 -14.79 -5.88 -5.84
N ARG A 103 -14.60 -7.20 -5.88
CA ARG A 103 -15.07 -8.07 -6.98
C ARG A 103 -16.59 -8.07 -7.06
N TYR A 104 -17.26 -8.22 -5.93
CA TYR A 104 -18.72 -8.20 -5.86
C TYR A 104 -19.27 -6.87 -6.36
N LYS A 105 -18.73 -5.75 -5.88
CA LYS A 105 -19.09 -4.40 -6.37
C LYS A 105 -18.84 -4.23 -7.87
N SER A 106 -17.69 -4.67 -8.36
CA SER A 106 -17.36 -4.56 -9.79
C SER A 106 -18.26 -5.43 -10.67
N SER A 107 -18.59 -6.64 -10.20
CA SER A 107 -19.50 -7.56 -10.88
C SER A 107 -20.93 -7.01 -10.92
N THR A 108 -21.41 -6.46 -9.81
CA THR A 108 -22.75 -5.84 -9.73
C THR A 108 -22.82 -4.58 -10.60
N ALA A 109 -21.77 -3.76 -10.65
CA ALA A 109 -21.70 -2.58 -11.50
C ALA A 109 -21.67 -2.94 -13.00
N ALA A 110 -20.94 -4.01 -13.35
CA ALA A 110 -20.92 -4.54 -14.72
C ALA A 110 -22.28 -5.11 -15.13
N ALA A 111 -22.95 -5.86 -14.24
CA ALA A 111 -24.29 -6.39 -14.48
C ALA A 111 -25.35 -5.27 -14.60
N ALA A 112 -25.28 -4.23 -13.76
CA ALA A 112 -26.18 -3.08 -13.83
C ALA A 112 -26.02 -2.27 -15.12
N SER A 113 -24.81 -2.19 -15.67
CA SER A 113 -24.53 -1.50 -16.94
C SER A 113 -24.96 -2.31 -18.18
N ALA A 114 -25.30 -3.59 -18.01
CA ALA A 114 -25.68 -4.50 -19.11
C ALA A 114 -27.20 -4.58 -19.33
N LEU A 115 -28.03 -3.86 -18.55
CA LEU A 115 -29.46 -3.73 -18.85
C LEU A 115 -29.64 -2.80 -20.08
N PRO A 116 -30.17 -3.30 -21.21
CA PRO A 116 -30.55 -2.43 -22.30
C PRO A 116 -31.68 -1.52 -21.82
N GLN A 117 -31.51 -0.21 -22.02
CA GLN A 117 -32.60 0.75 -21.97
C GLN A 117 -33.57 0.41 -23.11
N SER A 118 -34.55 -0.43 -22.82
CA SER A 118 -35.65 -0.73 -23.72
C SER A 118 -36.53 0.52 -23.82
N ALA A 119 -36.38 1.22 -24.95
CA ALA A 119 -37.32 2.22 -25.46
C ALA A 119 -38.57 1.55 -26.05
#